data_AF-A0A8T2K2X2-F1
#
_entry.id   AF-A0A8T2K2X2-F1
#
_cell.length_a   1.000
_cell.length_b   1.000
_cell.length_c   1.000
_cell.angle_alpha   90.00
_cell.angle_beta   90.00
_cell.angle_gamma   90.00
#
_symmetry.space_group_name_H-M   'P 1'
#
loop_
_entity.id
_entity.type
_entity.pdbx_description
1 polymer ?
#
loop_
_entity_poly.entity_id
_entity_poly.type
_entity_poly.pdbx_seq_one_letter_code
_entity_poly.pdbx_strand_id
1 'polypeptide(L)'
;MAKWGEGDPRWIVEQRADATNVNNWHWTERDATSWSSDKIKNLMLAVRLESEEGTCEVTEVGKLDGEASINNRKGKLIFFYEWDIKLNWTGVSKSGVKYKGYVEIPNLSDENDPSEVEIKVTLAKDEPDTNLIGLMRTQGVHHIREAVAQYISTLKTEFTQGMILPTENGVSHSEVPPIKQKAEKNTPQTSKIKACQNTGVKIPTCKLTLKETFLTSPQELYSVLTQQELVQGFTHAPASLTAEKGGKFQLLGGNVTGEFVELVSCKYLQNYAK
;
A
#
# COMPACT_ATOMS: atom_id res chain seq x y z
N MET A 1 8.57 33.65 23.72
CA MET A 1 7.74 34.14 22.61
C MET A 1 8.64 34.98 21.73
N ALA A 2 8.69 34.73 20.42
CA ALA A 2 9.47 35.55 19.50
C ALA A 2 8.87 36.97 19.43
N LYS A 3 9.73 37.99 19.34
CA LYS A 3 9.31 39.39 19.25
C LYS A 3 8.64 39.66 17.91
N TRP A 4 7.57 40.45 17.93
CA TRP A 4 6.86 40.87 16.72
C TRP A 4 7.82 41.63 15.79
N GLY A 5 8.06 41.09 14.59
CA GLY A 5 8.92 41.70 13.56
C GLY A 5 10.32 41.10 13.41
N GLU A 6 10.76 40.20 14.29
CA GLU A 6 11.96 39.40 14.10
C GLU A 6 11.56 37.95 13.80
N GLY A 7 11.64 37.55 12.53
CA GLY A 7 11.46 36.16 12.14
C GLY A 7 12.50 35.29 12.83
N ASP A 8 12.05 34.33 13.64
CA ASP A 8 12.93 33.34 14.27
C ASP A 8 13.60 32.51 13.15
N PRO A 9 14.93 32.39 13.09
CA PRO A 9 15.61 31.61 12.05
C PRO A 9 15.25 30.10 12.07
N ARG A 10 14.58 29.61 13.12
CA ARG A 10 13.97 28.26 13.16
C ARG A 10 12.64 28.16 12.40
N TRP A 11 12.02 29.30 12.08
CA TRP A 11 10.83 29.41 11.26
C TRP A 11 11.20 30.15 9.97
N ILE A 12 11.71 29.40 8.99
CA ILE A 12 11.81 29.88 7.61
C ILE A 12 10.55 29.39 6.91
N VAL A 13 9.51 30.21 6.88
CA VAL A 13 8.40 30.06 5.92
C VAL A 13 8.48 31.26 4.99
N GLU A 14 9.54 31.27 4.19
CA GLU A 14 9.63 32.14 3.02
C GLU A 14 8.84 31.45 1.91
N GLN A 15 7.74 32.05 1.45
CA GLN A 15 7.00 31.54 0.31
C GLN A 15 7.89 31.62 -0.93
N ARG A 16 8.58 30.53 -1.24
CA ARG A 16 9.33 30.39 -2.49
C ARG A 16 8.36 30.12 -3.63
N ALA A 17 8.61 30.78 -4.76
CA ALA A 17 7.79 30.66 -5.97
C ALA A 17 7.89 29.28 -6.66
N ASP A 18 8.73 28.38 -6.16
CA ASP A 18 9.08 27.08 -6.74
C ASP A 18 8.16 25.92 -6.29
N ALA A 19 7.24 26.16 -5.35
CA ALA A 19 6.33 25.13 -4.81
C ALA A 19 7.06 23.85 -4.35
N THR A 20 8.32 23.97 -3.94
CA THR A 20 9.14 22.83 -3.52
C THR A 20 8.60 22.26 -2.21
N ASN A 21 8.42 20.93 -2.14
CA ASN A 21 7.98 20.24 -0.93
C ASN A 21 9.09 20.25 0.14
N VAL A 22 9.24 21.37 0.82
CA VAL A 22 10.24 21.55 1.87
C VAL A 22 9.99 20.51 2.97
N ASN A 23 11.03 19.74 3.30
CA ASN A 23 11.03 18.67 4.31
C ASN A 23 10.04 17.51 4.08
N ASN A 24 9.55 17.27 2.85
CA ASN A 24 8.54 16.23 2.55
C ASN A 24 7.32 16.27 3.51
N TRP A 25 6.89 17.48 3.87
CA TRP A 25 5.72 17.70 4.73
C TRP A 25 4.40 17.38 4.02
N HIS A 26 4.36 17.60 2.71
CA HIS A 26 3.22 17.26 1.86
C HIS A 26 3.38 15.86 1.27
N TRP A 27 2.25 15.18 1.05
CA TRP A 27 2.21 13.87 0.41
C TRP A 27 2.93 13.92 -0.94
N THR A 28 3.86 13.00 -1.15
CA THR A 28 4.48 12.79 -2.47
C THR A 28 4.37 11.32 -2.83
N GLU A 29 3.81 11.08 -4.00
CA GLU A 29 3.71 9.76 -4.60
C GLU A 29 4.67 9.69 -5.77
N ARG A 30 5.37 8.55 -5.92
CA ARG A 30 6.06 8.22 -7.15
C ARG A 30 5.60 6.87 -7.65
N ASP A 31 5.26 6.86 -8.93
CA ASP A 31 5.01 5.63 -9.67
C ASP A 31 6.33 4.87 -9.88
N ALA A 32 6.34 3.61 -9.42
CA ALA A 32 7.43 2.66 -9.57
C ALA A 32 7.09 1.53 -10.56
N THR A 33 5.90 1.55 -11.17
CA THR A 33 5.37 0.44 -11.99
C THR A 33 6.31 0.06 -13.13
N SER A 34 6.81 1.03 -13.88
CA SER A 34 7.74 0.78 -15.00
C SER A 34 9.07 0.18 -14.53
N TRP A 35 9.68 0.79 -13.51
CA TRP A 35 10.93 0.31 -12.92
C TRP A 35 10.78 -1.11 -12.34
N SER A 36 9.71 -1.35 -11.59
CA SER A 36 9.39 -2.65 -11.01
C SER A 36 9.16 -3.70 -12.07
N SER A 37 8.43 -3.37 -13.14
CA SER A 37 8.18 -4.27 -14.26
C SER A 37 9.49 -4.76 -14.88
N ASP A 38 10.41 -3.83 -15.15
CA ASP A 38 11.71 -4.16 -15.76
C ASP A 38 12.60 -4.94 -14.79
N LYS A 39 12.62 -4.56 -13.50
CA LYS A 39 13.40 -5.25 -12.48
C LYS A 39 12.92 -6.69 -12.28
N ILE A 40 11.61 -6.91 -12.17
CA ILE A 40 11.01 -8.25 -12.07
C ILE A 40 11.37 -9.09 -13.29
N LYS A 41 11.24 -8.54 -14.51
CA LYS A 41 11.61 -9.27 -15.74
C LYS A 41 13.07 -9.72 -15.72
N ASN A 42 13.98 -8.82 -15.36
CA ASN A 42 15.41 -9.12 -15.32
C ASN A 42 15.74 -10.19 -14.27
N LEU A 43 15.14 -10.11 -13.08
CA LEU A 43 15.36 -11.07 -12.00
C LEU A 43 14.80 -12.46 -12.35
N MET A 44 13.62 -12.52 -12.94
CA MET A 44 12.99 -13.80 -13.31
C MET A 44 13.74 -14.49 -14.44
N LEU A 45 14.19 -13.76 -15.47
CA LEU A 45 14.98 -14.33 -16.58
C LEU A 45 16.38 -14.79 -16.17
N ALA A 46 16.90 -14.31 -15.03
CA ALA A 46 18.17 -14.77 -14.47
C ALA A 46 18.06 -16.11 -13.75
N VAL A 47 16.84 -16.60 -13.46
CA VAL A 47 16.63 -17.87 -12.76
C VAL A 47 16.99 -19.05 -13.65
N ARG A 48 18.08 -19.73 -13.28
CA ARG A 48 18.58 -20.94 -13.91
C ARG A 48 18.95 -21.98 -12.86
N LEU A 49 18.65 -23.24 -13.15
CA LEU A 49 18.88 -24.39 -12.28
C LEU A 49 19.64 -25.44 -13.06
N GLU A 50 20.64 -26.01 -12.42
CA GLU A 50 21.41 -27.14 -12.94
C GLU A 50 21.51 -28.21 -11.86
N SER A 51 21.26 -29.45 -12.23
CA SER A 51 21.30 -30.58 -11.33
C SER A 51 21.78 -31.83 -12.07
N GLU A 52 21.90 -32.93 -11.33
CA GLU A 52 21.62 -34.25 -11.88
C GLU A 52 20.19 -34.23 -12.50
N GLU A 53 19.61 -35.23 -13.14
CA GLU A 53 18.32 -35.09 -13.88
C GLU A 53 18.28 -34.10 -15.09
N GLY A 54 18.84 -32.89 -15.02
CA GLY A 54 18.91 -31.94 -16.14
C GLY A 54 19.08 -30.47 -15.74
N THR A 55 18.80 -29.57 -16.69
CA THR A 55 18.81 -28.11 -16.49
C THR A 55 17.42 -27.54 -16.66
N CYS A 56 17.06 -26.52 -15.87
CA CYS A 56 15.81 -25.79 -16.00
C CYS A 56 16.08 -24.29 -15.98
N GLU A 57 15.45 -23.54 -16.87
CA GLU A 57 15.57 -22.08 -16.89
C GLU A 57 14.24 -21.40 -17.19
N VAL A 58 14.06 -20.20 -16.65
CA VAL A 58 12.97 -19.32 -17.05
C VAL A 58 13.34 -18.64 -18.36
N THR A 59 12.49 -18.81 -19.37
CA THR A 59 12.76 -18.34 -20.74
C THR A 59 12.06 -17.03 -21.07
N GLU A 60 10.89 -16.80 -20.49
CA GLU A 60 10.06 -15.64 -20.83
C GLU A 60 9.15 -15.28 -19.65
N VAL A 61 8.88 -13.99 -19.50
CA VAL A 61 7.80 -13.48 -18.64
C VAL A 61 6.57 -13.28 -19.51
N GLY A 62 5.68 -14.26 -19.53
CA GLY A 62 4.49 -14.26 -20.40
C GLY A 62 3.42 -13.27 -19.97
N LYS A 63 3.25 -13.02 -18.66
CA LYS A 63 2.34 -12.01 -18.13
C LYS A 63 2.96 -11.33 -16.92
N LEU A 64 2.86 -10.01 -16.86
CA LEU A 64 3.26 -9.21 -15.73
C LEU A 64 2.28 -8.04 -15.62
N ASP A 65 1.18 -8.28 -14.92
CA ASP A 65 0.13 -7.30 -14.70
C ASP A 65 0.17 -6.85 -13.25
N GLY A 66 0.08 -5.55 -13.02
CA GLY A 66 0.20 -5.02 -11.69
C GLY A 66 0.65 -3.57 -11.69
N GLU A 67 0.77 -3.03 -10.48
CA GLU A 67 1.24 -1.68 -10.24
C GLU A 67 2.14 -1.62 -9.01
N ALA A 68 3.00 -0.61 -8.98
CA ALA A 68 3.79 -0.30 -7.80
C ALA A 68 3.88 1.22 -7.63
N SER A 69 3.57 1.71 -6.44
CA SER A 69 3.75 3.11 -6.08
C SER A 69 4.39 3.25 -4.70
N ILE A 70 5.17 4.31 -4.53
CA ILE A 70 5.84 4.61 -3.28
C ILE A 70 5.44 6.00 -2.83
N ASN A 71 4.92 6.04 -1.62
CA ASN A 71 4.41 7.24 -0.99
C ASN A 71 5.35 7.68 0.13
N ASN A 72 5.74 8.95 0.13
CA ASN A 72 6.47 9.55 1.23
C ASN A 72 5.54 10.44 2.06
N ARG A 73 5.40 10.08 3.34
CA ARG A 73 4.67 10.87 4.33
C ARG A 73 5.55 11.12 5.54
N LYS A 74 5.92 12.38 5.77
CA LYS A 74 6.72 12.81 6.94
C LYS A 74 8.04 12.01 7.08
N GLY A 75 8.69 11.70 5.96
CA GLY A 75 9.94 10.94 5.94
C GLY A 75 9.77 9.42 6.06
N LYS A 76 8.53 8.91 6.21
CA LYS A 76 8.24 7.49 6.15
C LYS A 76 7.80 7.12 4.73
N LEU A 77 8.51 6.14 4.14
CA LEU A 77 8.13 5.53 2.89
C LEU A 77 7.08 4.44 3.13
N ILE A 78 6.02 4.48 2.34
CA ILE A 78 4.94 3.50 2.31
C ILE A 78 4.94 2.93 0.91
N PHE A 79 5.06 1.61 0.81
CA PHE A 79 5.13 0.89 -0.45
C PHE A 79 3.77 0.29 -0.71
N PHE A 80 3.29 0.45 -1.93
CA PHE A 80 2.15 -0.29 -2.45
C PHE A 80 2.63 -1.00 -3.68
N TYR A 81 2.47 -2.31 -3.72
CA TYR A 81 2.71 -3.06 -4.95
C TYR A 81 1.77 -4.25 -4.99
N GLU A 82 1.33 -4.57 -6.19
CA GLU A 82 0.51 -5.75 -6.46
C GLU A 82 0.87 -6.27 -7.84
N TRP A 83 1.21 -7.55 -7.95
CA TRP A 83 1.62 -8.17 -9.21
C TRP A 83 1.01 -9.57 -9.38
N ASP A 84 0.51 -9.82 -10.59
CA ASP A 84 0.20 -11.13 -11.12
C ASP A 84 1.23 -11.50 -12.19
N ILE A 85 2.03 -12.52 -11.91
CA ILE A 85 3.16 -12.92 -12.75
C ILE A 85 2.91 -14.31 -13.35
N LYS A 86 3.09 -14.43 -14.67
CA LYS A 86 3.15 -15.72 -15.37
C LYS A 86 4.46 -15.84 -16.12
N LEU A 87 5.18 -16.92 -15.89
CA LEU A 87 6.50 -17.21 -16.45
C LEU A 87 6.43 -18.48 -17.29
N ASN A 88 7.19 -18.50 -18.38
CA ASN A 88 7.42 -19.69 -19.19
C ASN A 88 8.81 -20.24 -18.85
N TRP A 89 8.89 -21.51 -18.47
CA TRP A 89 10.15 -22.18 -18.19
C TRP A 89 10.38 -23.35 -19.15
N THR A 90 11.65 -23.65 -19.41
CA THR A 90 12.06 -24.82 -20.18
C THR A 90 13.05 -25.66 -19.40
N GLY A 91 12.88 -26.97 -19.46
CA GLY A 91 13.79 -27.94 -18.86
C GLY A 91 14.40 -28.83 -19.93
N VAL A 92 15.70 -29.12 -19.83
CA VAL A 92 16.40 -30.10 -20.67
C VAL A 92 16.84 -31.24 -19.78
N SER A 93 16.28 -32.42 -20.01
CA SER A 93 16.71 -33.64 -19.29
C SER A 93 18.12 -34.06 -19.70
N LYS A 94 18.77 -34.89 -18.88
CA LYS A 94 20.06 -35.52 -19.22
C LYS A 94 20.08 -36.22 -20.59
N SER A 95 18.94 -36.72 -21.05
CA SER A 95 18.78 -37.38 -22.35
C SER A 95 18.65 -36.40 -23.53
N GLY A 96 18.69 -35.08 -23.28
CA GLY A 96 18.54 -34.03 -24.28
C GLY A 96 17.10 -33.69 -24.65
N VAL A 97 16.11 -34.33 -24.02
CA VAL A 97 14.68 -34.02 -24.25
C VAL A 97 14.34 -32.71 -23.57
N LYS A 98 13.71 -31.80 -24.34
CA LYS A 98 13.25 -30.49 -23.87
C LYS A 98 11.79 -30.56 -23.46
N TYR A 99 11.49 -29.99 -22.31
CA TYR A 99 10.17 -29.86 -21.72
C TYR A 99 9.84 -28.39 -21.54
N LYS A 100 8.57 -28.04 -21.65
CA LYS A 100 8.06 -26.68 -21.41
C LYS A 100 7.04 -26.68 -20.29
N GLY A 101 7.00 -25.60 -19.54
CA GLY A 101 5.99 -25.41 -18.51
C GLY A 101 5.78 -23.96 -18.15
N TYR A 102 4.89 -23.75 -17.17
CA TYR A 102 4.47 -22.46 -16.69
C TYR A 102 4.67 -22.34 -15.19
N VAL A 103 5.06 -21.16 -14.73
CA VAL A 103 5.02 -20.77 -13.33
C VAL A 103 4.05 -19.60 -13.18
N GLU A 104 3.14 -19.69 -12.22
CA GLU A 104 2.20 -18.62 -11.89
C GLU A 104 2.42 -18.16 -10.44
N ILE A 105 2.52 -16.85 -10.26
CA ILE A 105 2.64 -16.18 -8.97
C ILE A 105 1.48 -15.19 -8.88
N PRO A 106 0.33 -15.59 -8.32
CA PRO A 106 -0.80 -14.70 -8.13
C PRO A 106 -0.60 -13.80 -6.91
N ASN A 107 -1.17 -12.59 -6.95
CA ASN A 107 -1.31 -11.71 -5.80
C ASN A 107 0.00 -11.44 -5.03
N LEU A 108 1.12 -11.18 -5.72
CA LEU A 108 2.33 -10.71 -5.07
C LEU A 108 2.11 -9.26 -4.61
N SER A 109 1.82 -9.06 -3.33
CA SER A 109 1.50 -7.74 -2.76
C SER A 109 2.35 -7.37 -1.54
N ASP A 110 2.27 -6.11 -1.10
CA ASP A 110 2.93 -5.64 0.12
C ASP A 110 2.31 -6.19 1.41
N GLU A 111 1.10 -6.75 1.33
CA GLU A 111 0.43 -7.43 2.44
C GLU A 111 0.96 -8.85 2.67
N ASN A 112 1.56 -9.46 1.65
CA ASN A 112 2.04 -10.84 1.69
C ASN A 112 3.55 -10.90 1.93
N ASP A 113 3.98 -11.70 2.90
CA ASP A 113 5.40 -11.98 3.09
C ASP A 113 5.95 -12.80 1.90
N PRO A 114 7.20 -12.57 1.45
CA PRO A 114 7.79 -13.31 0.32
C PRO A 114 7.78 -14.84 0.52
N SER A 115 7.82 -15.30 1.78
CA SER A 115 7.73 -16.71 2.14
C SER A 115 6.33 -17.31 1.97
N GLU A 116 5.29 -16.49 2.07
CA GLU A 116 3.88 -16.90 2.01
C GLU A 116 3.32 -16.87 0.59
N VAL A 117 4.02 -16.22 -0.34
CA VAL A 117 3.65 -16.16 -1.75
C VAL A 117 3.50 -17.57 -2.33
N GLU A 118 2.31 -17.85 -2.85
CA GLU A 118 1.98 -19.09 -3.54
C GLU A 118 2.64 -19.10 -4.92
N ILE A 119 3.43 -20.13 -5.21
CA ILE A 119 4.10 -20.29 -6.51
C ILE A 119 3.63 -21.61 -7.12
N LYS A 120 2.84 -21.53 -8.19
CA LYS A 120 2.26 -22.69 -8.88
C LYS A 120 3.11 -23.05 -10.09
N VAL A 121 3.70 -24.25 -10.07
CA VAL A 121 4.49 -24.79 -11.19
C VAL A 121 3.74 -25.91 -11.90
N THR A 122 3.59 -25.76 -13.22
CA THR A 122 2.88 -26.69 -14.11
C THR A 122 3.70 -27.00 -15.36
N LEU A 123 3.46 -28.17 -15.97
CA LEU A 123 3.96 -28.53 -17.30
C LEU A 123 2.95 -28.11 -18.37
N ALA A 124 3.41 -27.94 -19.61
CA ALA A 124 2.52 -27.76 -20.75
C ALA A 124 1.68 -29.03 -20.99
N LYS A 125 0.46 -28.85 -21.53
CA LYS A 125 -0.56 -29.92 -21.63
C LYS A 125 -0.12 -31.17 -22.39
N ASP A 126 0.88 -31.05 -23.25
CA ASP A 126 1.35 -32.12 -24.14
C ASP A 126 2.63 -32.80 -23.63
N GLU A 127 3.14 -32.39 -22.46
CA GLU A 127 4.39 -32.90 -21.89
C GLU A 127 4.13 -34.00 -20.85
N PRO A 128 4.84 -35.14 -20.91
CA PRO A 128 4.73 -36.18 -19.90
C PRO A 128 5.28 -35.70 -18.56
N ASP A 129 4.85 -36.33 -17.47
CA ASP A 129 5.38 -36.03 -16.15
C ASP A 129 6.87 -36.42 -16.06
N THR A 130 7.69 -35.55 -15.48
CA THR A 130 9.15 -35.72 -15.43
C THR A 130 9.71 -35.26 -14.10
N ASN A 131 10.85 -35.81 -13.69
CA ASN A 131 11.47 -35.35 -12.44
C ASN A 131 11.88 -33.86 -12.47
N LEU A 132 12.03 -33.26 -13.65
CA LEU A 132 12.30 -31.82 -13.82
C LEU A 132 11.17 -30.93 -13.25
N ILE A 133 9.90 -31.37 -13.29
CA ILE A 133 8.82 -30.61 -12.63
C ILE A 133 8.98 -30.65 -11.11
N GLY A 134 9.44 -31.79 -10.56
CA GLY A 134 9.73 -31.95 -9.14
C GLY A 134 10.88 -31.03 -8.70
N LEU A 135 11.93 -30.95 -9.53
CA LEU A 135 13.04 -30.02 -9.34
C LEU A 135 12.56 -28.56 -9.36
N MET A 136 11.74 -28.18 -10.35
CA MET A 136 11.19 -26.82 -10.42
C MET A 136 10.27 -26.50 -9.23
N ARG A 137 9.48 -27.47 -8.74
CA ARG A 137 8.62 -27.30 -7.56
C ARG A 137 9.38 -27.17 -6.24
N THR A 138 10.61 -27.67 -6.18
CA THR A 138 11.44 -27.63 -4.98
C THR A 138 12.47 -26.51 -5.08
N GLN A 139 13.54 -26.72 -5.84
CA GLN A 139 14.62 -25.74 -6.01
C GLN A 139 14.17 -24.53 -6.82
N GLY A 140 13.38 -24.73 -7.89
CA GLY A 140 12.93 -23.61 -8.73
C GLY A 140 12.06 -22.62 -7.97
N VAL A 141 11.11 -23.11 -7.17
CA VAL A 141 10.30 -22.26 -6.28
C VAL A 141 11.17 -21.49 -5.30
N HIS A 142 12.23 -22.09 -4.76
CA HIS A 142 13.16 -21.40 -3.86
C HIS A 142 13.88 -20.24 -4.56
N HIS A 143 14.44 -20.47 -5.75
CA HIS A 143 15.12 -19.42 -6.51
C HIS A 143 14.17 -18.32 -7.00
N ILE A 144 12.96 -18.66 -7.40
CA ILE A 144 11.94 -17.68 -7.78
C ILE A 144 11.56 -16.82 -6.57
N ARG A 145 11.41 -17.44 -5.38
CA ARG A 145 11.14 -16.71 -4.14
C ARG A 145 12.29 -15.78 -3.76
N GLU A 146 13.53 -16.22 -3.94
CA GLU A 146 14.71 -15.38 -3.74
C GLU A 146 14.73 -14.19 -4.70
N ALA A 147 14.39 -14.39 -5.98
CA ALA A 147 14.25 -13.32 -6.96
C ALA A 147 13.16 -12.31 -6.56
N VAL A 148 12.01 -12.77 -6.05
CA VAL A 148 10.95 -11.89 -5.50
C VAL A 148 11.48 -11.09 -4.29
N ALA A 149 12.17 -11.74 -3.35
CA ALA A 149 12.74 -11.06 -2.19
C ALA A 149 13.79 -10.01 -2.61
N GLN A 150 14.60 -10.31 -3.62
CA GLN A 150 15.56 -9.38 -4.19
C GLN A 150 14.87 -8.19 -4.86
N TYR A 151 13.77 -8.40 -5.58
CA TYR A 151 12.94 -7.32 -6.11
C TYR A 151 12.48 -6.39 -4.97
N ILE A 152 11.89 -6.93 -3.91
CA ILE A 152 11.39 -6.12 -2.77
C ILE A 152 12.53 -5.35 -2.10
N SER A 153 13.69 -5.98 -1.93
CA SER A 153 14.89 -5.34 -1.36
C SER A 153 15.40 -4.18 -2.24
N THR A 154 15.48 -4.39 -3.56
CA THR A 154 15.92 -3.36 -4.51
C THR A 154 14.90 -2.24 -4.66
N LEU A 155 13.60 -2.54 -4.59
CA LEU A 155 12.55 -1.53 -4.53
C LEU A 155 12.72 -0.62 -3.30
N LYS A 156 13.06 -1.19 -2.15
CA LYS A 156 13.27 -0.45 -0.89
C LYS A 156 14.57 0.34 -0.84
N THR A 157 15.56 0.05 -1.70
CA THR A 157 16.91 0.64 -1.64
C THR A 157 17.28 1.46 -2.87
N GLU A 158 17.21 0.86 -4.07
CA GLU A 158 17.60 1.50 -5.33
C GLU A 158 16.57 2.55 -5.75
N PHE A 159 15.28 2.18 -5.77
CA PHE A 159 14.23 3.09 -6.26
C PHE A 159 13.96 4.26 -5.30
N THR A 160 14.08 4.01 -3.99
CA THR A 160 13.82 5.01 -2.94
C THR A 160 14.99 5.97 -2.72
N GLN A 161 16.11 5.75 -3.38
CA GLN A 161 17.29 6.60 -3.26
C GLN A 161 16.95 8.04 -3.67
N GLY A 162 17.13 8.98 -2.74
CA GLY A 162 16.79 10.39 -2.96
C GLY A 162 15.30 10.74 -2.85
N MET A 163 14.43 9.79 -2.49
CA MET A 163 13.02 10.08 -2.17
C MET A 163 12.82 10.68 -0.78
N ILE A 164 13.81 10.52 0.10
CA ILE A 164 13.91 11.18 1.41
C ILE A 164 15.03 12.21 1.37
N LEU A 165 14.76 13.45 1.80
CA LEU A 165 15.84 14.41 2.04
C LEU A 165 16.71 13.88 3.19
N PRO A 166 18.05 14.01 3.13
CA PRO A 166 18.90 13.74 4.26
C PRO A 166 18.50 14.69 5.40
N THR A 167 17.88 14.16 6.45
CA THR A 167 17.69 14.93 7.68
C THR A 167 19.08 15.12 8.28
N GLU A 168 19.43 16.35 8.62
CA GLU A 168 20.69 16.74 9.26
C GLU A 168 20.78 16.07 10.64
N ASN A 169 21.18 14.80 10.64
CA ASN A 169 21.65 13.93 11.72
C ASN A 169 21.66 12.50 11.15
N GLY A 170 22.75 12.17 10.46
CA GLY A 170 22.91 10.89 9.82
C GLY A 170 22.87 9.74 10.83
N VAL A 171 21.76 8.99 10.84
CA VAL A 171 21.76 7.57 11.15
C VAL A 171 20.62 6.90 10.37
N SER A 172 20.99 6.05 9.42
CA SER A 172 20.11 5.08 8.78
C SER A 172 19.81 3.95 9.76
N HIS A 173 18.61 3.94 10.35
CA HIS A 173 18.05 2.75 10.99
C HIS A 173 16.62 2.53 10.51
N SER A 174 16.47 1.56 9.62
CA SER A 174 15.28 0.71 9.60
C SER A 174 15.40 -0.25 10.76
N GLU A 175 14.86 0.11 11.92
CA GLU A 175 14.53 -0.84 12.97
C GLU A 175 13.23 -0.40 13.64
N VAL A 176 12.31 -1.34 13.78
CA VAL A 176 11.03 -1.19 14.47
C VAL A 176 11.28 -1.48 15.96
N PRO A 177 10.87 -0.59 16.89
CA PRO A 177 10.55 -1.07 18.24
C PRO A 177 9.19 -0.57 18.77
N PRO A 178 8.67 -1.24 19.82
CA PRO A 178 7.25 -1.27 20.16
C PRO A 178 6.77 -0.07 20.97
N ILE A 179 5.46 0.16 20.82
CA ILE A 179 4.64 1.15 21.51
C ILE A 179 4.78 1.02 23.03
N LYS A 180 5.26 2.07 23.69
CA LYS A 180 5.05 2.29 25.12
C LYS A 180 4.17 3.52 25.32
N GLN A 181 2.98 3.27 25.83
CA GLN A 181 2.00 4.26 26.25
C GLN A 181 2.59 5.13 27.36
N LYS A 182 2.44 6.46 27.23
CA LYS A 182 2.40 7.36 28.38
C LYS A 182 1.18 8.25 28.24
N ALA A 183 0.25 8.06 29.17
CA ALA A 183 -0.92 8.88 29.37
C ALA A 183 -0.49 10.23 29.93
N GLU A 184 -0.91 11.32 29.27
CA GLU A 184 -0.97 12.64 29.91
C GLU A 184 -2.35 13.24 29.69
N LYS A 185 -3.00 13.49 30.83
CA LYS A 185 -4.25 14.23 30.96
C LYS A 185 -4.00 15.67 30.53
N ASN A 186 -4.90 16.23 29.72
CA ASN A 186 -5.20 17.66 29.81
C ASN A 186 -6.68 17.92 29.51
N THR A 187 -7.28 18.64 30.45
CA THR A 187 -8.67 19.08 30.55
C THR A 187 -9.01 20.16 29.50
N PRO A 188 -10.31 20.36 29.21
CA PRO A 188 -10.79 21.03 27.99
C PRO A 188 -10.73 22.56 28.08
N GLN A 189 -10.22 23.21 27.02
CA GLN A 189 -10.41 24.65 26.80
C GLN A 189 -11.22 24.92 25.53
N THR A 190 -12.47 25.30 25.79
CA THR A 190 -13.42 25.95 24.90
C THR A 190 -12.78 27.15 24.20
N SER A 191 -12.69 27.10 22.88
CA SER A 191 -12.48 28.28 22.04
C SER A 191 -13.54 28.33 20.95
N LYS A 192 -14.29 29.44 20.97
CA LYS A 192 -15.46 29.72 20.14
C LYS A 192 -15.07 29.78 18.67
N ILE A 193 -15.72 28.97 17.83
CA ILE A 193 -15.62 29.04 16.37
C ILE A 193 -16.31 30.33 15.91
N LYS A 194 -15.53 31.27 15.35
CA LYS A 194 -16.09 32.35 14.52
C LYS A 194 -16.47 31.74 13.17
N ALA A 195 -17.73 31.91 12.78
CA ALA A 195 -18.24 31.55 11.47
C ALA A 195 -17.48 32.34 10.38
N CYS A 196 -16.92 31.63 9.41
CA CYS A 196 -16.33 32.25 8.24
C CYS A 196 -17.38 32.27 7.12
N GLN A 197 -17.56 33.45 6.53
CA GLN A 197 -18.52 33.77 5.49
C GLN A 197 -18.13 33.07 4.18
N ASN A 198 -19.14 32.66 3.40
CA ASN A 198 -19.01 31.99 2.11
C ASN A 198 -18.17 32.82 1.13
N THR A 199 -16.92 32.42 0.90
CA THR A 199 -16.15 32.81 -0.28
C THR A 199 -16.48 31.85 -1.41
N GLY A 200 -17.28 32.33 -2.38
CA GLY A 200 -17.75 31.57 -3.53
C GLY A 200 -16.66 31.28 -4.56
N VAL A 201 -15.73 30.39 -4.24
CA VAL A 201 -14.78 29.82 -5.20
C VAL A 201 -15.34 28.48 -5.67
N LYS A 202 -15.47 28.30 -7.00
CA LYS A 202 -15.90 27.03 -7.58
C LYS A 202 -14.76 26.01 -7.43
N ILE A 203 -14.80 25.22 -6.37
CA ILE A 203 -13.87 24.12 -6.14
C ILE A 203 -14.26 22.97 -7.08
N PRO A 204 -13.35 22.43 -7.91
CA PRO A 204 -13.63 21.25 -8.70
C PRO A 204 -13.86 20.06 -7.77
N THR A 205 -15.01 19.41 -7.90
CA THR A 205 -15.38 18.21 -7.14
C THR A 205 -15.52 17.01 -8.08
N CYS A 206 -15.20 15.82 -7.59
CA CYS A 206 -15.40 14.56 -8.29
C CYS A 206 -16.49 13.73 -7.60
N LYS A 207 -17.16 12.86 -8.36
CA LYS A 207 -18.20 11.96 -7.84
C LYS A 207 -17.58 10.60 -7.51
N LEU A 208 -17.61 10.22 -6.24
CA LEU A 208 -17.21 8.88 -5.79
C LEU A 208 -18.44 7.98 -5.73
N THR A 209 -18.39 6.80 -6.36
CA THR A 209 -19.46 5.79 -6.30
C THR A 209 -18.85 4.42 -6.02
N LEU A 210 -19.09 3.90 -4.82
CA LEU A 210 -18.59 2.61 -4.36
C LEU A 210 -19.77 1.64 -4.20
N LYS A 211 -19.60 0.39 -4.64
CA LYS A 211 -20.59 -0.70 -4.49
C LYS A 211 -19.90 -1.91 -3.90
N GLU A 212 -20.18 -2.21 -2.64
CA GLU A 212 -19.58 -3.32 -1.90
C GLU A 212 -20.66 -4.23 -1.30
N THR A 213 -20.32 -5.51 -1.11
CA THR A 213 -21.19 -6.51 -0.48
C THR A 213 -20.60 -6.92 0.85
N PHE A 214 -21.38 -6.83 1.92
CA PHE A 214 -20.96 -7.22 3.26
C PHE A 214 -21.67 -8.52 3.68
N LEU A 215 -20.94 -9.44 4.30
CA LEU A 215 -21.48 -10.69 4.84
C LEU A 215 -22.16 -10.48 6.21
N THR A 216 -23.09 -9.53 6.28
CA THR A 216 -23.80 -9.18 7.51
C THR A 216 -25.24 -8.75 7.24
N SER A 217 -26.06 -8.70 8.29
CA SER A 217 -27.44 -8.22 8.20
C SER A 217 -27.46 -6.69 7.92
N PRO A 218 -28.49 -6.16 7.24
CA PRO A 218 -28.65 -4.71 7.08
C PRO A 218 -28.76 -3.95 8.40
N GLN A 219 -29.26 -4.60 9.46
CA GLN A 219 -29.41 -4.03 10.80
C GLN A 219 -28.06 -3.86 11.49
N GLU A 220 -27.20 -4.88 11.41
CA GLU A 220 -25.84 -4.84 11.94
C GLU A 220 -25.01 -3.81 11.22
N LEU A 221 -25.05 -3.79 9.88
CA LEU A 221 -24.30 -2.79 9.10
C LEU A 221 -24.75 -1.37 9.43
N TYR A 222 -26.05 -1.15 9.58
CA TYR A 222 -26.59 0.14 10.00
C TYR A 222 -26.08 0.52 11.40
N SER A 223 -26.07 -0.42 12.33
CA SER A 223 -25.57 -0.20 13.69
C SER A 223 -24.08 0.13 13.70
N VAL A 224 -23.27 -0.57 12.90
CA VAL A 224 -21.83 -0.31 12.76
C VAL A 224 -21.55 1.11 12.27
N LEU A 225 -22.41 1.66 11.41
CA LEU A 225 -22.24 3.02 10.86
C LEU A 225 -22.85 4.13 11.73
N THR A 226 -23.71 3.79 12.69
CA THR A 226 -24.46 4.74 13.51
C THR A 226 -24.15 4.66 15.01
N GLN A 227 -23.43 3.65 15.47
CA GLN A 227 -23.01 3.54 16.87
C GLN A 227 -21.55 3.96 17.02
N GLN A 228 -21.31 4.93 17.90
CA GLN A 228 -19.98 5.48 18.14
C GLN A 228 -18.95 4.40 18.50
N GLU A 229 -19.32 3.44 19.36
CA GLU A 229 -18.40 2.38 19.83
C GLU A 229 -17.94 1.48 18.68
N LEU A 230 -18.87 1.07 17.81
CA LEU A 230 -18.57 0.23 16.65
C LEU A 230 -17.75 0.98 15.60
N VAL A 231 -18.06 2.26 15.40
CA VAL A 231 -17.30 3.15 14.53
C VAL A 231 -15.86 3.28 15.00
N GLN A 232 -15.64 3.49 16.30
CA GLN A 232 -14.29 3.49 16.87
C GLN A 232 -13.59 2.14 16.72
N GLY A 233 -14.35 1.05 16.81
CA GLY A 233 -13.88 -0.32 16.60
C GLY A 233 -13.25 -0.52 15.22
N PHE A 234 -13.97 -0.20 14.14
CA PHE A 234 -13.44 -0.43 12.78
C PHE A 234 -12.49 0.68 12.30
N THR A 235 -12.61 1.90 12.81
CA THR A 235 -11.69 3.00 12.44
C THR A 235 -10.39 3.01 13.24
N HIS A 236 -10.31 2.23 14.33
CA HIS A 236 -9.20 2.23 15.28
C HIS A 236 -8.78 3.63 15.77
N ALA A 237 -9.70 4.59 15.72
CA ALA A 237 -9.45 6.00 16.00
C ALA A 237 -10.60 6.61 16.80
N PRO A 238 -10.34 7.68 17.58
CA PRO A 238 -11.40 8.40 18.27
C PRO A 238 -12.42 8.94 17.26
N ALA A 239 -13.70 8.60 17.50
CA ALA A 239 -14.82 9.09 16.72
C ALA A 239 -15.91 9.64 17.65
N SER A 240 -16.56 10.73 17.24
CA SER A 240 -17.72 11.30 17.93
C SER A 240 -18.87 11.32 16.95
N LEU A 241 -20.01 10.76 17.34
CA LEU A 241 -21.11 10.56 16.41
C LEU A 241 -22.45 10.74 17.10
N THR A 242 -23.31 11.56 16.51
CA THR A 242 -24.70 11.77 16.92
C THR A 242 -25.61 11.22 15.83
N ALA A 243 -26.15 10.01 16.04
CA ALA A 243 -27.00 9.30 15.07
C ALA A 243 -28.44 9.83 15.04
N GLU A 244 -28.58 11.13 14.77
CA GLU A 244 -29.86 11.82 14.61
C GLU A 244 -29.86 12.60 13.30
N LYS A 245 -31.05 12.91 12.76
CA LYS A 245 -31.17 13.74 11.56
C LYS A 245 -30.64 15.15 11.86
N GLY A 246 -29.62 15.59 11.13
CA GLY A 246 -28.87 16.82 11.40
C GLY A 246 -27.78 16.67 12.46
N GLY A 247 -27.59 15.47 13.01
CA GLY A 247 -26.50 15.13 13.92
C GLY A 247 -25.15 15.20 13.21
N LYS A 248 -24.10 15.53 13.97
CA LYS A 248 -22.74 15.62 13.44
C LYS A 248 -21.99 14.33 13.68
N PHE A 249 -21.09 14.01 12.76
CA PHE A 249 -20.12 12.95 12.94
C PHE A 249 -18.70 13.47 12.73
N GLN A 250 -17.78 12.89 13.47
CA GLN A 250 -16.36 13.13 13.43
C GLN A 250 -15.66 11.78 13.48
N LEU A 251 -14.97 11.43 12.40
CA LEU A 251 -14.26 10.16 12.24
C LEU A 251 -12.75 10.38 12.15
N LEU A 252 -11.98 9.29 12.33
CA LEU A 252 -10.53 9.27 12.14
C LEU A 252 -9.79 10.36 12.95
N GLY A 253 -10.17 10.55 14.22
CA GLY A 253 -9.54 11.54 15.10
C GLY A 253 -9.82 13.00 14.70
N GLY A 254 -10.87 13.24 13.92
CA GLY A 254 -11.27 14.58 13.49
C GLY A 254 -10.90 15.00 12.10
N ASN A 255 -10.28 14.10 11.33
CA ASN A 255 -9.89 14.38 9.95
C ASN A 255 -11.07 14.32 8.98
N VAL A 256 -12.13 13.58 9.32
CA VAL A 256 -13.36 13.52 8.53
C VAL A 256 -14.49 14.02 9.40
N THR A 257 -15.17 15.06 8.94
CA THR A 257 -16.30 15.64 9.66
C THR A 257 -17.50 15.71 8.76
N GLY A 258 -18.70 15.70 9.33
CA GLY A 258 -19.89 15.83 8.53
C GLY A 258 -21.16 15.86 9.34
N GLU A 259 -22.27 15.84 8.63
CA GLU A 259 -23.61 15.79 9.20
C GLU A 259 -24.48 14.73 8.51
N PHE A 260 -25.35 14.10 9.29
CA PHE A 260 -26.36 13.19 8.79
C PHE A 260 -27.51 14.00 8.18
N VAL A 261 -27.68 13.91 6.87
CA VAL A 261 -28.76 14.60 6.15
C VAL A 261 -30.06 13.82 6.29
N GLU A 262 -29.97 12.49 6.16
CA GLU A 262 -31.12 11.59 6.27
C GLU A 262 -30.69 10.23 6.83
N LEU A 263 -31.48 9.74 7.78
CA LEU A 263 -31.28 8.47 8.47
C LEU A 263 -32.60 7.70 8.41
N VAL A 264 -32.65 6.65 7.59
CA VAL A 264 -33.78 5.72 7.55
C VAL A 264 -33.26 4.34 7.95
N SER A 265 -33.71 3.88 9.12
CA SER A 265 -33.30 2.60 9.69
C SER A 265 -33.46 1.46 8.66
N CYS A 266 -32.37 0.72 8.46
CA CYS A 266 -32.30 -0.47 7.59
C CYS A 266 -32.63 -0.24 6.11
N LYS A 267 -32.63 1.00 5.61
CA LYS A 267 -32.86 1.31 4.18
C LYS A 267 -31.71 2.07 3.56
N TYR A 268 -31.41 3.27 4.07
CA TYR A 268 -30.30 4.07 3.54
C TYR A 268 -29.89 5.15 4.56
N LEU A 269 -28.66 5.61 4.40
CA LEU A 269 -28.03 6.62 5.23
C LEU A 269 -27.36 7.64 4.29
N GLN A 270 -27.74 8.91 4.42
CA GLN A 270 -27.19 9.99 3.59
C GLN A 270 -26.40 10.96 4.47
N ASN A 271 -25.11 11.06 4.15
CA ASN A 271 -24.17 11.91 4.85
C ASN A 271 -23.66 13.02 3.95
N TYR A 272 -23.39 14.16 4.57
CA TYR A 272 -22.60 15.21 3.97
C TYR A 272 -21.29 15.33 4.75
N ALA A 273 -20.18 14.91 4.12
CA ALA A 273 -18.85 14.99 4.70
C ALA A 273 -18.07 16.18 4.13
N LYS A 274 -17.27 16.81 4.97
CA LYS A 274 -16.32 17.88 4.66
C LYS A 274 -14.92 17.50 5.13
#